data_AF-A0A2W5S7X0-F1
#
_entry.id   AF-A0A2W5S7X0-F1
#
_cell.length_a   1.000
_cell.length_b   1.000
_cell.length_c   1.000
_cell.angle_alpha   90.00
_cell.angle_beta   90.00
_cell.angle_gamma   90.00
#
_symmetry.space_group_name_H-M   'P 1'
#
loop_
_entity.id
_entity.type
_entity.pdbx_description
1 polymer ?
#
loop_
_entity_poly.entity_id
_entity_poly.type
_entity_poly.pdbx_seq_one_letter_code
_entity_poly.pdbx_strand_id
1 'polypeptide(L)'
;MVMSAPLPDCSLRADQLLPRPDDRGQSLAALGPDVATALETLPKDALDYLNANQKAMGTEIDGWIFTKGLGDYGTDYQKRALVAAFGWPANLQADAVYPYTLTDSDGQPLSGTNKYTLTFAKGQEPPVNGFWSITMYEIDGGWWFVPNALNKFTVSPRDNLVANADGSVTLYFQNESPGKDKEANWLPAPTGAFIPMLRMYWPKDSAPSILDGSWTPPKVVKVE
;
A
#
# COMPACT_ATOMS: atom_id res chain seq x y z
N MET A 1 -15.62 40.75 1.32
CA MET A 1 -15.03 41.00 -0.02
C MET A 1 -13.76 40.16 -0.09
N VAL A 2 -13.88 38.90 -0.51
CA VAL A 2 -12.74 37.97 -0.60
C VAL A 2 -12.32 37.99 -2.07
N MET A 3 -11.15 38.57 -2.34
CA MET A 3 -10.57 38.54 -3.67
C MET A 3 -10.10 37.11 -3.96
N SER A 4 -10.77 36.45 -4.90
CA SER A 4 -10.26 35.23 -5.53
C SER A 4 -9.04 35.64 -6.36
N ALA A 5 -7.88 35.09 -6.02
CA ALA A 5 -6.76 35.06 -6.95
C ALA A 5 -7.15 34.17 -8.14
N PRO A 6 -6.81 34.54 -9.39
CA PRO A 6 -7.04 33.66 -10.53
C PRO A 6 -6.11 32.45 -10.43
N LEU A 7 -6.64 31.27 -10.75
CA LEU A 7 -5.82 30.07 -10.96
C LEU A 7 -4.79 30.35 -12.06
N PRO A 8 -3.55 29.84 -11.94
CA PRO A 8 -2.59 29.96 -13.02
C PRO A 8 -3.13 29.30 -14.29
N ASP A 9 -2.91 29.97 -15.41
CA ASP A 9 -3.34 29.55 -16.74
C ASP A 9 -2.77 28.17 -17.10
N CYS A 10 -3.62 27.14 -17.18
CA CYS A 10 -3.29 25.82 -17.70
C CYS A 10 -3.33 25.79 -19.25
N SER A 11 -3.00 26.88 -19.94
CA SER A 11 -2.90 26.92 -21.40
C SER A 11 -1.66 26.22 -21.97
N LEU A 12 -0.69 25.86 -21.12
CA LEU A 12 0.42 24.98 -21.49
C LEU A 12 -0.11 23.55 -21.70
N ARG A 13 -0.58 23.32 -22.91
CA ARG A 13 -0.87 21.98 -23.41
C ARG A 13 0.41 21.15 -23.39
N ALA A 14 0.30 19.86 -23.06
CA ALA A 14 1.44 18.94 -23.03
C ALA A 14 2.18 18.84 -24.39
N ASP A 15 1.53 19.23 -25.49
CA ASP A 15 2.12 19.33 -26.84
C ASP A 15 3.11 20.52 -27.00
N GLN A 16 3.18 21.45 -26.05
CA GLN A 16 4.13 22.57 -26.05
C GLN A 16 5.38 22.31 -25.22
N LEU A 17 5.36 21.30 -24.35
CA LEU A 17 6.47 20.97 -23.43
C LEU A 17 7.08 19.59 -23.69
N LEU A 18 6.36 18.69 -24.37
CA LEU A 18 6.84 17.34 -24.66
C LEU A 18 7.13 17.19 -26.16
N PRO A 19 8.24 16.50 -26.52
CA PRO A 19 8.52 16.16 -27.90
C PRO A 19 7.33 15.44 -28.54
N ARG A 20 7.05 15.77 -29.79
CA ARG A 20 5.95 15.17 -30.56
C ARG A 20 6.23 13.69 -30.79
N PRO A 21 5.22 12.86 -31.12
CA PRO A 21 5.39 11.41 -31.29
C PRO A 21 6.42 10.98 -32.36
N ASP A 22 6.78 11.89 -33.27
CA ASP A 22 7.82 11.79 -34.31
C ASP A 22 9.23 12.15 -33.82
N ASP A 23 9.38 12.74 -32.64
CA ASP A 23 10.66 13.14 -32.03
C ASP A 23 11.34 12.00 -31.23
N ARG A 24 10.84 10.76 -31.38
CA ARG A 24 11.46 9.55 -30.81
C ARG A 24 12.86 9.37 -31.39
N GLY A 25 13.88 9.86 -30.68
CA GLY A 25 15.28 9.77 -31.05
C GLY A 25 16.00 11.12 -31.23
N GLN A 26 15.36 12.26 -30.96
CA GLN A 26 16.09 13.53 -30.89
C GLN A 26 17.02 13.55 -29.67
N SER A 27 18.30 13.86 -29.90
CA SER A 27 19.26 14.12 -28.83
C SER A 27 18.79 15.32 -28.02
N LEU A 28 18.96 15.30 -26.70
CA LEU A 28 18.68 16.45 -25.83
C LEU A 28 19.38 17.74 -26.31
N ALA A 29 20.54 17.61 -26.98
CA ALA A 29 21.26 18.72 -27.58
C ALA A 29 20.47 19.45 -28.69
N ALA A 30 19.50 18.79 -29.33
CA ALA A 30 18.65 19.38 -30.36
C ALA A 30 17.61 20.37 -29.77
N LEU A 31 17.39 20.35 -28.45
CA LEU A 31 16.45 21.23 -27.76
C LEU A 31 17.06 22.60 -27.39
N GLY A 32 18.35 22.80 -27.68
CA GLY A 32 19.13 23.98 -27.28
C GLY A 32 19.84 23.78 -25.94
N PRO A 33 20.97 24.49 -25.72
CA PRO A 33 21.85 24.25 -24.56
C PRO A 33 21.13 24.49 -23.23
N ASP A 34 20.32 25.55 -23.14
CA ASP A 34 19.62 25.90 -21.90
C ASP A 34 18.59 24.83 -21.50
N VAL A 35 17.85 24.28 -22.47
CA VAL A 35 16.87 23.22 -22.23
C VAL A 35 17.57 21.90 -21.91
N ALA A 36 18.64 21.56 -22.63
CA ALA A 36 19.42 20.35 -22.36
C ALA A 36 19.95 20.36 -20.91
N THR A 37 20.57 21.45 -20.47
CA THR A 37 21.07 21.60 -19.10
C THR A 37 19.96 21.52 -18.06
N ALA A 38 18.79 22.12 -18.31
CA ALA A 38 17.65 22.03 -17.39
C ALA A 38 17.08 20.59 -17.28
N LEU A 39 17.14 19.80 -18.35
CA LEU A 39 16.65 18.42 -18.37
C LEU A 39 17.65 17.41 -17.78
N GLU A 40 18.93 17.76 -17.66
CA GLU A 40 19.96 16.88 -17.08
C GLU A 40 19.65 16.47 -15.63
N THR A 41 19.15 17.39 -14.82
CA THR A 41 18.81 17.10 -13.40
C THR A 41 17.37 16.65 -13.20
N LEU A 42 16.50 16.84 -14.20
CA LEU A 42 15.06 16.63 -14.09
C LEU A 42 14.67 15.24 -13.52
N PRO A 43 15.27 14.10 -13.95
CA PRO A 43 14.90 12.81 -13.38
C PRO A 43 15.17 12.72 -11.89
N LYS A 44 16.30 13.27 -11.42
CA LYS A 44 16.67 13.29 -10.00
C LYS A 44 15.72 14.21 -9.23
N ASP A 45 15.51 15.43 -9.71
CA ASP A 45 14.68 16.42 -9.04
C ASP A 45 13.22 15.95 -8.95
N ALA A 46 12.72 15.31 -10.01
CA ALA A 46 11.40 14.68 -10.01
C ALA A 46 11.30 13.56 -8.98
N LEU A 47 12.29 12.66 -8.90
CA LEU A 47 12.29 11.59 -7.90
C LEU A 47 12.40 12.12 -6.48
N ASP A 48 13.23 13.14 -6.23
CA ASP A 48 13.35 13.78 -4.91
C ASP A 48 12.02 14.44 -4.50
N TYR A 49 11.37 15.14 -5.43
CA TYR A 49 10.03 15.70 -5.22
C TYR A 49 9.01 14.61 -4.89
N LEU A 50 9.00 13.51 -5.64
CA LEU A 50 8.08 12.40 -5.40
C LEU A 50 8.34 11.73 -4.04
N ASN A 51 9.61 11.46 -3.70
CA ASN A 51 9.98 10.89 -2.39
C ASN A 51 9.52 11.77 -1.23
N ALA A 52 9.70 13.09 -1.32
CA ALA A 52 9.26 14.03 -0.29
C ALA A 52 7.73 14.02 -0.08
N ASN A 53 6.96 13.58 -1.07
CA ASN A 53 5.50 13.63 -1.06
C ASN A 53 4.82 12.26 -0.87
N GLN A 54 5.57 11.18 -0.67
CA GLN A 54 4.97 9.84 -0.48
C GLN A 54 3.97 9.78 0.67
N LYS A 55 4.24 10.48 1.78
CA LYS A 55 3.38 10.48 2.97
C LYS A 55 1.99 11.07 2.69
N ALA A 56 1.85 11.91 1.68
CA ALA A 56 0.56 12.51 1.30
C ALA A 56 -0.40 11.50 0.63
N MET A 57 0.08 10.31 0.25
CA MET A 57 -0.76 9.28 -0.38
C MET A 57 -1.65 8.53 0.61
N GLY A 58 -1.26 8.47 1.88
CA GLY A 58 -1.88 7.63 2.90
C GLY A 58 -2.66 8.43 3.94
N THR A 59 -3.75 7.84 4.44
CA THR A 59 -4.35 8.26 5.72
C THR A 59 -4.17 7.13 6.71
N GLU A 60 -3.74 7.44 7.92
CA GLU A 60 -3.67 6.47 9.00
C GLU A 60 -5.01 6.40 9.75
N ILE A 61 -5.56 5.20 9.90
CA ILE A 61 -6.75 4.91 10.71
C ILE A 61 -6.44 3.65 11.53
N ASP A 62 -6.51 3.76 12.86
CA ASP A 62 -6.23 2.65 13.79
C ASP A 62 -4.88 1.93 13.58
N GLY A 63 -3.83 2.68 13.20
CA GLY A 63 -2.49 2.13 12.92
C GLY A 63 -2.32 1.56 11.51
N TRP A 64 -3.39 1.48 10.72
CA TRP A 64 -3.34 1.06 9.32
C TRP A 64 -3.25 2.28 8.40
N ILE A 65 -2.37 2.23 7.41
CA ILE A 65 -2.19 3.25 6.39
C ILE A 65 -2.99 2.85 5.15
N PHE A 66 -3.90 3.72 4.72
CA PHE A 66 -4.80 3.53 3.59
C PHE A 66 -4.50 4.51 2.48
N THR A 67 -4.28 4.03 1.27
CA THR A 67 -4.18 4.90 0.10
C THR A 67 -5.56 5.14 -0.51
N LYS A 68 -5.95 6.42 -0.64
CA LYS A 68 -7.27 6.82 -1.16
C LYS A 68 -7.24 7.38 -2.59
N GLY A 69 -8.25 7.05 -3.38
CA GLY A 69 -8.41 7.55 -4.76
C GLY A 69 -7.36 7.00 -5.73
N LEU A 70 -7.06 5.70 -5.64
CA LEU A 70 -6.22 5.00 -6.61
C LEU A 70 -7.01 4.67 -7.88
N GLY A 71 -6.33 4.71 -9.03
CA GLY A 71 -6.89 4.40 -10.35
C GLY A 71 -7.77 5.50 -10.97
N ASP A 72 -8.38 6.38 -10.16
CA ASP A 72 -9.13 7.55 -10.61
C ASP A 72 -8.53 8.83 -10.02
N TYR A 73 -7.61 9.44 -10.76
CA TYR A 73 -6.82 10.59 -10.29
C TYR A 73 -7.39 11.94 -10.71
N GLY A 74 -8.30 12.00 -11.70
CA GLY A 74 -8.68 13.27 -12.33
C GLY A 74 -7.45 14.12 -12.70
N THR A 75 -7.39 15.34 -12.17
CA THR A 75 -6.30 16.30 -12.32
C THR A 75 -5.26 16.27 -11.19
N ASP A 76 -5.30 15.29 -10.30
CA ASP A 76 -4.27 15.06 -9.27
C ASP A 76 -3.03 14.41 -9.91
N TYR A 77 -2.29 15.21 -10.68
CA TYR A 77 -1.08 14.77 -11.39
C TYR A 77 0.02 14.33 -10.45
N GLN A 78 0.09 14.93 -9.25
CA GLN A 78 1.07 14.56 -8.24
C GLN A 78 0.81 13.14 -7.72
N LYS A 79 -0.43 12.80 -7.35
CA LYS A 79 -0.79 11.44 -6.94
C LYS A 79 -0.58 10.45 -8.08
N ARG A 80 -0.96 10.82 -9.32
CA ARG A 80 -0.72 9.97 -10.49
C ARG A 80 0.76 9.65 -10.68
N ALA A 81 1.63 10.65 -10.57
CA ALA A 81 3.08 10.48 -10.71
C ALA A 81 3.68 9.65 -9.55
N LEU A 82 3.23 9.88 -8.31
CA LEU A 82 3.65 9.09 -7.15
C LEU A 82 3.29 7.61 -7.31
N VAL A 83 2.06 7.31 -7.74
CA VAL A 83 1.62 5.93 -7.95
C VAL A 83 2.35 5.28 -9.13
N ALA A 84 2.63 6.03 -10.20
CA ALA A 84 3.44 5.52 -11.30
C ALA A 84 4.88 5.17 -10.87
N ALA A 85 5.45 5.93 -9.94
CA ALA A 85 6.80 5.69 -9.44
C ALA A 85 6.88 4.56 -8.39
N PHE A 86 5.90 4.47 -7.48
CA PHE A 86 5.98 3.62 -6.28
C PHE A 86 4.82 2.63 -6.09
N GLY A 87 3.73 2.77 -6.83
CA GLY A 87 2.48 2.03 -6.62
C GLY A 87 2.01 1.23 -7.84
N TRP A 88 2.91 0.89 -8.76
CA TRP A 88 2.56 0.14 -9.97
C TRP A 88 2.19 -1.33 -9.65
N PRO A 89 1.11 -1.92 -10.22
CA PRO A 89 -0.10 -1.35 -10.82
C PRO A 89 -1.25 -1.24 -9.81
N ALA A 90 -1.44 -0.04 -9.27
CA ALA A 90 -2.58 0.26 -8.41
C ALA A 90 -3.89 0.06 -9.18
N ASN A 91 -4.79 -0.73 -8.59
CA ASN A 91 -6.15 -0.91 -9.09
C ASN A 91 -7.05 0.26 -8.63
N LEU A 92 -8.23 0.37 -9.24
CA LEU A 92 -9.30 1.18 -8.66
C LEU A 92 -9.67 0.63 -7.29
N GLN A 93 -10.09 1.52 -6.37
CA GLN A 93 -10.48 1.08 -5.02
C GLN A 93 -11.67 0.13 -5.02
N ALA A 94 -12.56 0.26 -6.01
CA ALA A 94 -13.68 -0.66 -6.21
C ALA A 94 -13.21 -2.09 -6.56
N ASP A 95 -12.02 -2.23 -7.16
CA ASP A 95 -11.44 -3.52 -7.55
C ASP A 95 -10.54 -4.08 -6.44
N ALA A 96 -9.71 -3.25 -5.81
CA ALA A 96 -8.89 -3.67 -4.69
C ALA A 96 -8.38 -2.52 -3.81
N VAL A 97 -8.21 -2.82 -2.52
CA VAL A 97 -7.55 -1.92 -1.56
C VAL A 97 -6.46 -2.64 -0.76
N TYR A 98 -5.40 -1.91 -0.41
CA TYR A 98 -4.16 -2.46 0.13
C TYR A 98 -3.69 -1.77 1.42
N PRO A 99 -4.51 -1.70 2.49
CA PRO A 99 -4.02 -1.14 3.74
C PRO A 99 -2.84 -1.96 4.30
N TYR A 100 -1.87 -1.27 4.88
CA TYR A 100 -0.72 -1.87 5.55
C TYR A 100 -0.47 -1.20 6.90
N THR A 101 0.18 -1.89 7.83
CA THR A 101 0.61 -1.29 9.10
C THR A 101 2.11 -1.42 9.27
N LEU A 102 2.72 -0.48 9.99
CA LEU A 102 4.12 -0.51 10.42
C LEU A 102 4.24 -0.71 11.94
N THR A 103 3.12 -0.65 12.66
CA THR A 103 3.09 -0.61 14.12
C THR A 103 2.09 -1.60 14.71
N ASP A 104 2.35 -1.99 15.96
CA ASP A 104 1.42 -2.75 16.78
C ASP A 104 0.36 -1.85 17.46
N SER A 105 -0.48 -2.45 18.29
CA SER A 105 -1.58 -1.80 19.00
C SER A 105 -1.15 -0.68 19.94
N ASP A 106 0.12 -0.69 20.37
CA ASP A 106 0.73 0.29 21.26
C ASP A 106 1.54 1.34 20.48
N GLY A 107 1.49 1.29 19.15
CA GLY A 107 2.21 2.21 18.25
C GLY A 107 3.70 1.89 18.11
N GLN A 108 4.16 0.71 18.57
CA GLN A 108 5.55 0.32 18.43
C GLN A 108 5.82 -0.29 17.06
N PRO A 109 7.01 -0.06 16.45
CA PRO A 109 7.35 -0.66 15.16
C PRO A 109 7.29 -2.19 15.18
N LEU A 110 6.69 -2.78 14.14
CA LEU A 110 6.63 -4.22 13.97
C LEU A 110 8.02 -4.78 13.65
N SER A 111 8.44 -5.74 14.47
CA SER A 111 9.71 -6.47 14.35
C SER A 111 9.51 -7.93 14.71
N GLY A 112 10.00 -8.86 13.89
CA GLY A 112 9.86 -10.30 14.12
C GLY A 112 10.76 -10.86 15.22
N THR A 113 11.45 -10.00 15.96
CA THR A 113 11.96 -10.32 17.31
C THR A 113 10.85 -10.55 18.33
N ASN A 114 9.61 -10.13 18.02
CA ASN A 114 8.43 -10.37 18.84
C ASN A 114 7.40 -11.22 18.08
N LYS A 115 6.39 -11.69 18.81
CA LYS A 115 5.22 -12.38 18.27
C LYS A 115 4.03 -11.44 18.25
N TYR A 116 3.21 -11.54 17.22
CA TYR A 116 1.99 -10.75 17.12
C TYR A 116 0.81 -11.58 16.66
N THR A 117 -0.37 -11.09 16.99
CA THR A 117 -1.63 -11.63 16.52
C THR A 117 -2.51 -10.54 15.93
N LEU A 118 -3.40 -10.94 15.02
CA LEU A 118 -4.53 -10.13 14.58
C LEU A 118 -5.75 -11.02 14.61
N THR A 119 -6.80 -10.60 15.33
CA THR A 119 -8.02 -11.40 15.48
C THR A 119 -9.20 -10.71 14.84
N PHE A 120 -9.82 -11.37 13.86
CA PHE A 120 -11.13 -11.00 13.36
C PHE A 120 -12.18 -11.65 14.26
N ALA A 121 -13.03 -10.84 14.89
CA ALA A 121 -14.19 -11.37 15.62
C ALA A 121 -15.11 -12.14 14.65
N LYS A 122 -15.96 -13.02 15.19
CA LYS A 122 -16.90 -13.82 14.38
C LYS A 122 -17.74 -12.92 13.46
N GLY A 123 -17.66 -13.15 12.16
CA GLY A 123 -18.38 -12.38 11.14
C GLY A 123 -17.81 -10.97 10.89
N GLN A 124 -16.63 -10.64 11.42
CA GLN A 124 -15.94 -9.36 11.24
C GLN A 124 -14.65 -9.48 10.39
N GLU A 125 -14.52 -10.57 9.64
CA GLU A 125 -13.51 -10.70 8.59
C GLU A 125 -13.69 -9.61 7.51
N PRO A 126 -12.64 -9.31 6.71
CA PRO A 126 -12.69 -8.27 5.68
C PRO A 126 -13.93 -8.37 4.76
N PRO A 127 -14.75 -7.31 4.68
CA PRO A 127 -15.99 -7.32 3.90
C PRO A 127 -15.69 -7.17 2.40
N VAL A 128 -15.50 -8.30 1.74
CA VAL A 128 -15.21 -8.41 0.31
C VAL A 128 -16.21 -9.32 -0.39
N ASN A 129 -16.39 -9.11 -1.69
CA ASN A 129 -17.12 -10.02 -2.58
C ASN A 129 -16.20 -11.09 -3.18
N GLY A 130 -14.91 -10.78 -3.34
CA GLY A 130 -13.91 -11.71 -3.87
C GLY A 130 -13.22 -12.50 -2.77
N PHE A 131 -12.02 -12.06 -2.39
CA PHE A 131 -11.23 -12.67 -1.31
C PHE A 131 -10.33 -11.62 -0.68
N TRP A 132 -9.74 -11.97 0.45
CA TRP A 132 -8.72 -11.15 1.10
C TRP A 132 -7.49 -12.00 1.41
N SER A 133 -6.34 -11.35 1.57
CA SER A 133 -5.13 -11.96 2.10
C SER A 133 -4.32 -10.94 2.88
N ILE A 134 -3.54 -11.38 3.86
CA ILE A 134 -2.44 -10.59 4.42
C ILE A 134 -1.15 -11.15 3.83
N THR A 135 -0.25 -10.28 3.41
CA THR A 135 1.03 -10.65 2.83
C THR A 135 2.16 -10.02 3.61
N MET A 136 3.23 -10.76 3.78
CA MET A 136 4.39 -10.34 4.54
C MET A 136 5.46 -9.71 3.65
N TYR A 137 5.99 -8.57 4.09
CA TYR A 137 7.14 -7.90 3.50
C TYR A 137 8.18 -7.57 4.56
N GLU A 138 9.46 -7.62 4.20
CA GLU A 138 10.52 -7.00 5.01
C GLU A 138 10.75 -5.53 4.63
N ILE A 139 11.37 -4.77 5.53
CA ILE A 139 11.76 -3.38 5.29
C ILE A 139 13.26 -3.31 5.00
N ASP A 140 13.64 -3.63 3.77
CA ASP A 140 15.05 -3.68 3.31
C ASP A 140 15.35 -2.70 2.16
N GLY A 141 14.44 -1.76 1.91
CA GLY A 141 14.54 -0.77 0.83
C GLY A 141 13.73 -1.09 -0.42
N GLY A 142 13.03 -2.23 -0.48
CA GLY A 142 12.13 -2.53 -1.61
C GLY A 142 10.81 -3.24 -1.28
N TRP A 143 10.53 -3.54 0.00
CA TRP A 143 9.35 -4.31 0.41
C TRP A 143 9.30 -5.65 -0.32
N TRP A 144 10.31 -6.48 -0.08
CA TRP A 144 10.43 -7.80 -0.71
C TRP A 144 9.85 -8.92 0.16
N PHE A 145 9.61 -10.07 -0.48
CA PHE A 145 9.24 -11.29 0.21
C PHE A 145 10.46 -11.95 0.84
N VAL A 146 10.28 -12.44 2.07
CA VAL A 146 11.33 -13.18 2.77
C VAL A 146 11.09 -14.68 2.63
N PRO A 147 12.01 -15.42 1.98
CA PRO A 147 11.94 -16.87 1.90
C PRO A 147 11.79 -17.50 3.28
N ASN A 148 10.89 -18.48 3.41
CA ASN A 148 10.68 -19.22 4.64
C ASN A 148 10.45 -20.70 4.34
N ALA A 149 10.60 -21.54 5.36
CA ALA A 149 10.52 -23.00 5.24
C ALA A 149 9.16 -23.51 4.71
N LEU A 150 8.09 -22.73 4.85
CA LEU A 150 6.77 -23.08 4.35
C LEU A 150 6.51 -22.62 2.91
N ASN A 151 7.44 -21.85 2.31
CA ASN A 151 7.20 -21.12 1.07
C ASN A 151 5.87 -20.32 1.10
N LYS A 152 5.55 -19.76 2.27
CA LYS A 152 4.27 -19.10 2.56
C LYS A 152 4.50 -17.60 2.77
N PHE A 153 4.02 -16.79 1.84
CA PHE A 153 4.17 -15.33 1.88
C PHE A 153 2.85 -14.61 2.19
N THR A 154 1.75 -15.36 2.21
CA THR A 154 0.42 -14.85 2.51
C THR A 154 -0.33 -15.74 3.48
N VAL A 155 -1.28 -15.16 4.21
CA VAL A 155 -2.34 -15.89 4.92
C VAL A 155 -3.70 -15.38 4.47
N SER A 156 -4.63 -16.29 4.19
CA SER A 156 -5.91 -15.99 3.57
C SER A 156 -6.94 -17.09 3.89
N PRO A 157 -8.26 -16.84 3.78
CA PRO A 157 -9.28 -17.87 3.92
C PRO A 157 -9.07 -19.09 3.01
N ARG A 158 -8.39 -18.89 1.87
CA ARG A 158 -8.01 -19.96 0.94
C ARG A 158 -6.98 -20.96 1.50
N ASP A 159 -6.36 -20.65 2.64
CA ASP A 159 -5.41 -21.51 3.36
C ASP A 159 -6.11 -22.44 4.38
N ASN A 160 -7.46 -22.54 4.34
CA ASN A 160 -8.28 -23.30 5.29
C ASN A 160 -8.05 -22.84 6.74
N LEU A 161 -8.24 -21.54 6.98
CA LEU A 161 -8.07 -20.96 8.31
C LEU A 161 -8.93 -21.69 9.36
N VAL A 162 -8.34 -21.90 10.53
CA VAL A 162 -8.99 -22.54 11.67
C VAL A 162 -9.62 -21.45 12.52
N ALA A 163 -10.94 -21.53 12.69
CA ALA A 163 -11.67 -20.65 13.60
C ALA A 163 -11.49 -21.10 15.05
N ASN A 164 -11.47 -20.14 15.96
CA ASN A 164 -11.54 -20.34 17.39
C ASN A 164 -12.92 -20.88 17.81
N ALA A 165 -13.05 -21.36 19.05
CA ALA A 165 -14.31 -21.92 19.56
C ALA A 165 -15.48 -20.91 19.57
N ASP A 166 -15.19 -19.62 19.70
CA ASP A 166 -16.16 -18.53 19.63
C ASP A 166 -16.50 -18.11 18.18
N GLY A 167 -15.85 -18.71 17.19
CA GLY A 167 -15.99 -18.43 15.76
C GLY A 167 -15.16 -17.24 15.27
N SER A 168 -14.30 -16.65 16.10
CA SER A 168 -13.29 -15.69 15.66
C SER A 168 -12.16 -16.37 14.89
N VAL A 169 -11.38 -15.61 14.12
CA VAL A 169 -10.20 -16.08 13.39
C VAL A 169 -8.99 -15.28 13.86
N THR A 170 -8.04 -15.94 14.50
CA THR A 170 -6.76 -15.34 14.93
C THR A 170 -5.66 -15.71 13.95
N LEU A 171 -5.00 -14.71 13.39
CA LEU A 171 -3.79 -14.83 12.58
C LEU A 171 -2.55 -14.61 13.44
N TYR A 172 -1.46 -15.30 13.10
CA TYR A 172 -0.18 -15.22 13.82
C TYR A 172 0.92 -14.64 12.92
N PHE A 173 1.67 -13.68 13.41
CA PHE A 173 2.83 -13.07 12.75
C PHE A 173 4.06 -13.22 13.64
N GLN A 174 4.94 -14.14 13.28
CA GLN A 174 6.16 -14.47 14.03
C GLN A 174 7.13 -15.28 13.16
N ASN A 175 8.41 -15.26 13.49
CA ASN A 175 9.46 -15.96 12.75
C ASN A 175 9.49 -17.48 13.03
N GLU A 176 9.13 -17.90 14.23
CA GLU A 176 9.06 -19.30 14.68
C GLU A 176 7.64 -19.85 14.57
N SER A 177 7.49 -21.16 14.35
CA SER A 177 6.18 -21.80 14.26
C SER A 177 5.41 -21.63 15.59
N PRO A 178 4.14 -21.17 15.56
CA PRO A 178 3.29 -21.09 16.76
C PRO A 178 2.75 -22.46 17.22
N GLY A 179 3.19 -23.55 16.58
CA GLY A 179 2.72 -24.92 16.80
C GLY A 179 1.94 -25.44 15.60
N LYS A 180 1.98 -26.76 15.38
CA LYS A 180 1.38 -27.44 14.22
C LYS A 180 -0.11 -27.17 14.06
N ASP A 181 -0.82 -26.98 15.18
CA ASP A 181 -2.24 -26.67 15.22
C ASP A 181 -2.60 -25.26 14.70
N LYS A 182 -1.61 -24.37 14.60
CA LYS A 182 -1.79 -22.95 14.24
C LYS A 182 -1.18 -22.58 12.88
N GLU A 183 -0.53 -23.52 12.19
CA GLU A 183 0.20 -23.24 10.94
C GLU A 183 -0.70 -22.74 9.80
N ALA A 184 -1.96 -23.17 9.76
CA ALA A 184 -2.95 -22.65 8.79
C ALA A 184 -3.12 -21.14 8.91
N ASN A 185 -3.16 -20.63 10.15
CA ASN A 185 -3.37 -19.21 10.47
C ASN A 185 -2.07 -18.41 10.61
N TRP A 186 -0.92 -19.08 10.52
CA TRP A 186 0.39 -18.46 10.69
C TRP A 186 0.93 -17.90 9.38
N LEU A 187 1.45 -16.67 9.43
CA LEU A 187 2.24 -16.06 8.39
C LEU A 187 3.66 -15.82 8.91
N PRO A 188 4.67 -16.56 8.41
CA PRO A 188 6.06 -16.38 8.82
C PRO A 188 6.53 -14.93 8.62
N ALA A 189 7.07 -14.32 9.68
CA ALA A 189 7.67 -13.00 9.65
C ALA A 189 9.21 -13.10 9.56
N PRO A 190 9.90 -12.12 8.94
CA PRO A 190 11.36 -12.03 9.02
C PRO A 190 11.81 -11.76 10.44
N THR A 191 13.10 -11.94 10.76
CA THR A 191 13.65 -11.61 12.08
C THR A 191 13.70 -10.10 12.36
N GLY A 192 13.73 -9.28 11.31
CA GLY A 192 13.78 -7.82 11.37
C GLY A 192 12.43 -7.14 11.30
N ALA A 193 12.46 -5.86 10.88
CA ALA A 193 11.26 -5.06 10.67
C ALA A 193 10.43 -5.59 9.49
N PHE A 194 9.10 -5.56 9.63
CA PHE A 194 8.20 -6.11 8.63
C PHE A 194 6.93 -5.30 8.45
N ILE A 195 6.23 -5.58 7.35
CA ILE A 195 4.96 -4.95 6.96
C ILE A 195 3.96 -6.04 6.62
N PRO A 196 2.90 -6.24 7.43
CA PRO A 196 1.73 -6.96 6.99
C PRO A 196 0.87 -6.03 6.13
N MET A 197 0.67 -6.41 4.88
CA MET A 197 -0.22 -5.72 3.95
C MET A 197 -1.49 -6.55 3.76
N LEU A 198 -2.63 -6.02 4.17
CA LEU A 198 -3.93 -6.59 3.88
C LEU A 198 -4.34 -6.21 2.46
N ARG A 199 -4.67 -7.20 1.64
CA ARG A 199 -5.21 -7.06 0.30
C ARG A 199 -6.66 -7.48 0.33
N MET A 200 -7.55 -6.58 -0.06
CA MET A 200 -8.98 -6.85 -0.18
C MET A 200 -9.36 -6.72 -1.64
N TYR A 201 -9.89 -7.79 -2.23
CA TYR A 201 -10.30 -7.83 -3.64
C TYR A 201 -11.80 -7.74 -3.75
N TRP A 202 -12.27 -6.75 -4.50
CA TRP A 202 -13.67 -6.39 -4.66
C TRP A 202 -14.34 -6.09 -3.30
N PRO A 203 -13.90 -5.06 -2.57
CA PRO A 203 -14.56 -4.64 -1.32
C PRO A 203 -16.05 -4.37 -1.55
N LYS A 204 -16.88 -4.60 -0.53
CA LYS A 204 -18.31 -4.32 -0.63
C LYS A 204 -18.56 -2.82 -0.78
N ASP A 205 -19.54 -2.44 -1.60
CA ASP A 205 -19.91 -1.03 -1.79
C ASP A 205 -20.83 -0.47 -0.68
N SER A 206 -21.30 -1.34 0.21
CA SER A 206 -22.22 -1.00 1.31
C SER A 206 -21.66 -1.47 2.65
N ALA A 207 -21.96 -0.72 3.72
CA ALA A 207 -21.59 -1.06 5.09
C ALA A 207 -21.95 -2.52 5.48
N PRO A 208 -21.07 -3.24 6.21
CA PRO A 208 -19.70 -2.84 6.57
C PRO A 208 -18.77 -2.83 5.35
N SER A 209 -17.98 -1.77 5.18
CA SER A 209 -17.03 -1.61 4.08
C SER A 209 -15.80 -0.81 4.50
N ILE A 210 -14.67 -1.15 3.89
CA ILE A 210 -13.44 -0.35 3.96
C ILE A 210 -13.54 0.94 3.13
N LEU A 211 -14.43 0.99 2.13
CA LEU A 211 -14.56 2.15 1.22
C LEU A 211 -15.23 3.34 1.91
N ASP A 212 -16.26 3.08 2.72
CA ASP A 212 -16.98 4.10 3.50
C ASP A 212 -16.42 4.27 4.93
N GLY A 213 -15.46 3.43 5.33
CA GLY A 213 -14.83 3.46 6.65
C GLY A 213 -15.68 2.86 7.78
N SER A 214 -16.82 2.24 7.49
CA SER A 214 -17.65 1.53 8.47
C SER A 214 -17.02 0.22 8.96
N TRP A 215 -15.99 -0.26 8.26
CA TRP A 215 -15.12 -1.36 8.68
C TRP A 215 -13.66 -0.95 8.57
N THR A 216 -12.88 -1.21 9.63
CA THR A 216 -11.42 -1.08 9.65
C THR A 216 -10.79 -2.39 10.10
N PRO A 217 -9.57 -2.73 9.65
CA PRO A 217 -8.90 -3.93 10.10
C PRO A 217 -8.60 -3.84 11.59
N PRO A 218 -8.69 -4.94 12.36
CA PRO A 218 -8.24 -4.98 13.74
C PRO A 218 -6.76 -4.62 13.86
N LYS A 219 -6.38 -4.09 15.02
CA LYS A 219 -4.97 -3.80 15.33
C LYS A 219 -4.16 -5.09 15.43
N VAL A 220 -2.88 -5.00 15.04
CA VAL A 220 -1.89 -6.04 15.30
C VAL A 220 -1.46 -5.93 16.76
N VAL A 221 -1.62 -6.99 17.54
CA VAL A 221 -1.35 -7.00 18.98
C VAL A 221 -0.11 -7.82 19.27
N LYS A 222 0.87 -7.23 19.96
CA LYS A 222 2.03 -7.96 20.47
C LYS A 222 1.60 -8.97 21.54
N VAL A 223 2.15 -10.17 21.47
CA VAL A 223 1.92 -11.24 22.46
C VAL A 223 3.24 -11.76 23.03
N GLU A 224 3.18 -12.38 24.20
CA GLU A 224 4.33 -13.00 24.89
C GLU A 224 4.76 -14.34 24.25
#